data_AF-A0A3D5NNS0-F1
#
_entry.id   AF-A0A3D5NNS0-F1
#
_cell.length_a   1.000
_cell.length_b   1.000
_cell.length_c   1.000
_cell.angle_alpha   90.00
_cell.angle_beta   90.00
_cell.angle_gamma   90.00
#
_symmetry.space_group_name_H-M   'P 1'
#
loop_
_entity.id
_entity.type
_entity.pdbx_description
1 polymer ?
#
loop_
_entity_poly.entity_id
_entity_poly.type
_entity_poly.pdbx_seq_one_letter_code
_entity_poly.pdbx_strand_id
1 'polypeptide(L)'
;MTKTLSLEYDPHYGDEEIIKAVKGIVLSHEPDIDIIDKNRSVEETFLLEGLSCANCAVKMEDEIGKIHGIEGVSIDFVTKKMRVMPTKGSLSELELEKIKSIVSEIEGDSEVWALRDKSP
;
A
#
# COMPACT_ATOMS: atom_id res chain seq x y z
N MET A 1 -20.69 6.04 -15.26
CA MET A 1 -21.37 5.24 -14.21
C MET A 1 -20.48 4.04 -13.92
N THR A 2 -20.11 3.80 -12.66
CA THR A 2 -19.23 2.67 -12.30
C THR A 2 -20.04 1.38 -12.17
N LYS A 3 -19.54 0.28 -12.73
CA LYS A 3 -20.08 -1.07 -12.53
C LYS A 3 -19.01 -1.94 -11.88
N THR A 4 -19.43 -2.87 -11.03
CA THR A 4 -18.53 -3.81 -10.34
C THR A 4 -18.71 -5.20 -10.93
N LEU A 5 -17.61 -5.84 -11.30
CA LEU A 5 -17.54 -7.24 -11.69
C LEU A 5 -16.87 -8.02 -10.55
N SER A 6 -17.58 -8.99 -9.97
CA SER A 6 -17.03 -9.91 -8.97
C SER A 6 -16.75 -11.25 -9.65
N LEU A 7 -15.58 -11.83 -9.38
CA LEU A 7 -15.10 -13.07 -10.00
C LEU A 7 -14.67 -14.04 -8.91
N GLU A 8 -15.10 -15.29 -9.05
CA GLU A 8 -14.62 -16.41 -8.26
C GLU A 8 -13.98 -17.41 -9.22
N TYR A 9 -12.77 -17.85 -8.91
CA TYR A 9 -11.99 -18.78 -9.73
C TYR A 9 -11.18 -19.71 -8.85
N ASP A 10 -10.76 -20.84 -9.43
CA ASP A 10 -9.89 -21.79 -8.75
C ASP A 10 -8.53 -21.12 -8.43
N PRO A 11 -8.05 -21.18 -7.17
CA PRO A 11 -6.80 -20.55 -6.76
C PRO A 11 -5.55 -21.14 -7.41
N HIS A 12 -5.67 -22.25 -8.14
CA HIS A 12 -4.61 -22.75 -9.02
C HIS A 12 -4.24 -21.73 -10.11
N TYR A 13 -5.19 -20.91 -10.57
CA TYR A 13 -4.93 -19.83 -11.51
C TYR A 13 -4.47 -18.57 -10.77
N GLY A 14 -3.35 -17.99 -11.18
CA GLY A 14 -2.84 -16.76 -10.58
C GLY A 14 -3.69 -15.53 -10.92
N ASP A 15 -3.82 -14.61 -9.97
CA ASP A 15 -4.57 -13.36 -10.12
C ASP A 15 -4.17 -12.60 -11.39
N GLU A 16 -2.87 -12.50 -11.68
CA GLU A 16 -2.37 -11.81 -12.88
C GLU A 16 -2.89 -12.42 -14.19
N GLU A 17 -2.97 -13.75 -14.28
CA GLU A 17 -3.46 -14.45 -15.47
C GLU A 17 -4.95 -14.21 -15.68
N ILE A 18 -5.73 -14.32 -14.59
CA ILE A 18 -7.17 -14.07 -14.60
C ILE A 18 -7.47 -12.62 -14.95
N ILE A 19 -6.77 -11.66 -14.32
CA ILE A 19 -6.94 -10.23 -14.61
C ILE A 19 -6.63 -9.94 -16.08
N LYS A 20 -5.58 -10.55 -16.64
CA LYS A 20 -5.23 -10.37 -18.06
C LYS A 20 -6.30 -10.92 -18.98
N ALA A 21 -6.85 -12.10 -18.69
CA ALA A 21 -7.94 -12.70 -19.47
C ALA A 21 -9.21 -11.83 -19.42
N VAL A 22 -9.60 -11.38 -18.22
CA VAL A 22 -10.78 -10.52 -18.01
C VAL A 22 -10.62 -9.20 -18.76
N LYS A 23 -9.45 -8.53 -18.64
CA LYS A 23 -9.16 -7.29 -19.38
C LYS A 23 -9.27 -7.49 -20.89
N GLY A 24 -8.76 -8.62 -21.41
CA GLY A 24 -8.88 -8.95 -22.83
C GLY A 24 -10.33 -9.08 -23.29
N ILE A 25 -11.18 -9.77 -22.52
CA ILE A 25 -12.60 -9.94 -22.85
C ILE A 25 -13.35 -8.60 -22.80
N VAL A 26 -13.17 -7.82 -21.72
CA VAL A 26 -13.87 -6.54 -21.54
C VAL A 26 -13.49 -5.54 -22.62
N LEU A 27 -12.19 -5.33 -22.85
CA LEU A 27 -11.71 -4.34 -23.83
C LEU A 27 -12.03 -4.73 -25.29
N SER A 28 -12.28 -6.03 -25.56
CA SER A 28 -12.74 -6.47 -26.87
C SER A 28 -14.20 -6.09 -27.15
N HIS A 29 -15.04 -5.98 -26.11
CA HIS A 29 -16.45 -5.62 -26.24
C HIS A 29 -16.70 -4.14 -26.00
N GLU A 30 -15.96 -3.53 -25.07
CA GLU A 30 -16.07 -2.13 -24.70
C GLU A 30 -14.64 -1.53 -24.57
N PRO A 31 -14.05 -1.06 -25.68
CA PRO A 31 -12.66 -0.59 -25.69
C PRO A 31 -12.43 0.70 -24.89
N ASP A 32 -13.50 1.43 -24.58
CA ASP A 32 -13.46 2.72 -23.88
C ASP A 32 -13.61 2.59 -22.35
N ILE A 33 -13.60 1.37 -21.79
CA ILE A 33 -13.66 1.14 -20.34
C ILE A 33 -12.28 1.23 -19.70
N ASP A 34 -12.19 1.96 -18.60
CA ASP A 34 -11.07 1.91 -17.67
C ASP A 34 -11.29 0.83 -16.60
N ILE A 35 -10.35 -0.11 -16.48
CA ILE A 35 -10.48 -1.29 -15.60
C ILE A 35 -9.59 -1.10 -14.37
N ILE A 36 -10.24 -0.94 -13.21
CA ILE A 36 -9.59 -0.84 -11.91
C ILE A 36 -9.67 -2.20 -11.21
N ASP A 37 -8.51 -2.84 -11.06
CA ASP A 37 -8.39 -4.02 -10.20
C ASP A 37 -8.34 -3.59 -8.73
N LYS A 38 -9.35 -4.00 -7.96
CA LYS A 38 -9.43 -3.73 -6.52
C LYS A 38 -8.54 -4.64 -5.67
N ASN A 39 -7.99 -5.70 -6.25
CA ASN A 39 -7.17 -6.68 -5.53
C ASN A 39 -5.67 -6.36 -5.60
N ARG A 40 -5.26 -5.52 -6.57
CA ARG A 40 -3.90 -5.04 -6.71
C ARG A 40 -3.43 -4.36 -5.43
N SER A 41 -2.30 -4.80 -4.91
CA SER A 41 -1.58 -4.07 -3.85
C SER A 41 -1.23 -2.68 -4.36
N VAL A 42 -1.73 -1.67 -3.66
CA VAL A 42 -1.43 -0.27 -3.95
C VAL A 42 -0.36 0.16 -2.97
N GLU A 43 0.78 0.61 -3.48
CA GLU A 43 1.78 1.27 -2.65
C GLU A 43 1.16 2.50 -1.97
N GLU A 44 1.25 2.55 -0.66
CA GLU A 44 0.74 3.65 0.15
C GLU A 44 1.90 4.51 0.63
N THR A 45 1.78 5.82 0.42
CA THR A 45 2.80 6.79 0.82
C THR A 45 2.33 7.60 2.02
N PHE A 46 3.17 7.66 3.04
CA PHE A 46 2.99 8.44 4.26
C PHE A 46 4.10 9.48 4.40
N LEU A 47 3.78 10.59 5.06
CA LEU A 47 4.75 11.56 5.54
C LEU A 47 5.05 11.28 7.01
N LEU A 48 6.33 11.23 7.36
CA LEU A 48 6.83 11.10 8.72
C LEU A 48 7.22 12.48 9.23
N GLU A 49 6.27 13.18 9.84
CA GLU A 49 6.58 14.44 10.52
C GLU A 49 7.38 14.15 11.78
N GLY A 50 8.29 15.04 12.16
CA GLY A 50 9.16 14.85 13.33
C GLY A 50 10.41 13.99 13.09
N LEU A 51 10.43 13.14 12.04
CA LEU A 51 11.60 12.29 11.74
C LEU A 51 12.87 13.13 11.57
N SER A 52 13.83 12.95 12.47
CA SER A 52 15.05 13.75 12.62
C SER A 52 16.32 12.88 12.63
N CYS A 53 16.19 11.56 12.80
CA CYS A 53 17.31 10.62 12.87
C CYS A 53 17.31 9.60 11.72
N ALA A 54 18.35 9.62 10.88
CA ALA A 54 18.46 8.69 9.74
C ALA A 54 18.57 7.21 10.19
N ASN A 55 19.23 6.94 11.31
CA ASN A 55 19.31 5.59 11.86
C ASN A 55 17.95 5.11 12.41
N CYS A 56 17.11 6.03 12.91
CA CYS A 56 15.74 5.70 13.30
C CYS A 56 14.91 5.29 12.08
N ALA A 57 15.06 5.98 10.94
CA ALA A 57 14.40 5.58 9.70
C ALA A 57 14.74 4.14 9.28
N VAL A 58 16.02 3.76 9.30
CA VAL A 58 16.44 2.38 8.97
C VAL A 58 15.82 1.37 9.95
N LYS A 59 15.81 1.69 11.25
CA LYS A 59 15.20 0.82 12.26
C LYS A 59 13.67 0.70 12.06
N MET A 60 13.00 1.78 11.65
CA MET A 60 11.57 1.75 11.32
C MET A 60 11.32 0.86 10.10
N GLU A 61 12.11 0.96 9.04
CA GLU A 61 12.00 0.08 7.87
C GLU A 61 12.13 -1.40 8.28
N ASP A 62 13.13 -1.73 9.09
CA ASP A 62 13.37 -3.09 9.57
C ASP A 62 12.21 -3.65 10.39
N GLU A 63 11.65 -2.88 11.34
CA GLU A 63 10.54 -3.34 12.18
C GLU A 63 9.21 -3.36 11.43
N ILE A 64 8.93 -2.37 10.58
CA ILE A 64 7.70 -2.32 9.78
C ILE A 64 7.69 -3.46 8.76
N GLY A 65 8.83 -3.76 8.13
CA GLY A 65 8.94 -4.87 7.17
C GLY A 65 8.65 -6.25 7.77
N LYS A 66 8.63 -6.39 9.09
CA LYS A 66 8.27 -7.63 9.80
C LYS A 66 6.77 -7.77 10.07
N ILE A 67 5.97 -6.72 9.82
CA ILE A 67 4.52 -6.78 10.01
C ILE A 67 3.93 -7.75 8.97
N HIS A 68 3.20 -8.75 9.46
CA HIS A 68 2.43 -9.64 8.59
C HIS A 68 1.43 -8.83 7.75
N GLY A 69 1.48 -9.00 6.43
CA GLY A 69 0.65 -8.27 5.47
C GLY A 69 1.36 -7.09 4.79
N ILE A 70 2.62 -6.84 5.14
CA ILE A 70 3.51 -5.92 4.43
C ILE A 70 4.53 -6.73 3.60
N GLU A 71 4.57 -6.47 2.30
CA GLU A 71 5.54 -7.05 1.36
C GLU A 71 6.84 -6.24 1.30
N GLY A 72 6.74 -4.93 1.49
CA GLY A 72 7.90 -4.05 1.49
C GLY A 72 7.63 -2.69 2.13
N VAL A 73 8.69 -2.06 2.62
CA VAL A 73 8.69 -0.70 3.13
C VAL A 73 9.97 0.00 2.72
N SER A 74 9.88 1.29 2.41
CA SER A 74 11.05 2.15 2.26
C SER A 74 10.79 3.54 2.83
N ILE A 75 11.78 4.13 3.48
CA ILE A 75 11.76 5.47 4.06
C ILE A 75 12.85 6.30 3.40
N ASP A 76 12.43 7.35 2.71
CA ASP A 76 13.33 8.40 2.27
C ASP A 76 13.46 9.43 3.40
N PHE A 77 14.59 9.36 4.12
CA PHE A 77 14.89 10.25 5.24
C PHE A 77 14.96 11.73 4.83
N VAL A 78 15.35 12.05 3.58
CA VAL A 78 15.48 13.43 3.11
C VAL A 78 14.10 14.02 2.87
N THR A 79 13.23 13.28 2.18
CA THR A 79 11.87 13.75 1.87
C THR A 79 10.85 13.44 2.96
N LYS A 80 11.25 12.70 4.00
CA LYS A 80 10.39 12.21 5.08
C LYS A 80 9.22 11.35 4.60
N LYS A 81 9.39 10.69 3.45
CA LYS A 81 8.35 9.85 2.85
C LYS A 81 8.59 8.38 3.17
N MET A 82 7.58 7.73 3.73
CA MET A 82 7.52 6.30 3.92
C MET A 82 6.58 5.70 2.87
N ARG A 83 7.07 4.74 2.07
CA ARG A 83 6.28 3.96 1.12
C ARG A 83 6.11 2.55 1.67
N VAL A 84 4.88 2.08 1.74
CA VAL A 84 4.53 0.75 2.24
C VAL A 84 3.81 -0.01 1.14
N MET A 85 4.24 -1.24 0.87
CA MET A 85 3.64 -2.14 -0.10
C MET A 85 2.92 -3.26 0.66
N PRO A 86 1.57 -3.24 0.71
CA PRO A 86 0.81 -4.32 1.32
C PRO A 86 0.90 -5.58 0.47
N THR A 87 0.75 -6.76 1.08
CA THR A 87 0.69 -8.03 0.34
C THR A 87 -0.56 -8.16 -0.53
N LYS A 88 -1.62 -7.38 -0.24
CA LYS A 88 -2.89 -7.42 -0.96
C LYS A 88 -3.67 -6.12 -0.75
N GLY A 89 -4.26 -5.58 -1.82
CA GLY A 89 -5.13 -4.40 -1.74
C GLY A 89 -4.47 -3.19 -1.07
N SER A 90 -4.97 -2.82 0.11
CA SER A 90 -4.53 -1.67 0.91
C SER A 90 -4.30 -2.10 2.35
N LEU A 91 -3.58 -1.29 3.12
CA LEU A 91 -3.36 -1.49 4.54
C LEU A 91 -4.69 -1.51 5.29
N SER A 92 -4.87 -2.54 6.10
CA SER A 92 -5.91 -2.61 7.10
C SER A 92 -5.64 -1.62 8.23
N GLU A 93 -6.70 -1.28 8.96
CA GLU A 93 -6.61 -0.44 10.16
C GLU A 93 -5.61 -1.01 11.18
N LEU A 94 -5.56 -2.34 11.34
CA LEU A 94 -4.62 -3.00 12.25
C LEU A 94 -3.16 -2.83 11.81
N GLU A 95 -2.87 -2.93 10.52
CA GLU A 95 -1.50 -2.72 10.00
C GLU A 95 -1.09 -1.26 10.15
N LEU A 96 -2.00 -0.32 9.87
CA LEU A 96 -1.76 1.10 10.03
C LEU A 96 -1.49 1.48 11.50
N GLU A 97 -2.24 0.94 12.45
CA GLU A 97 -2.01 1.17 13.89
C GLU A 97 -0.67 0.60 14.36
N LYS A 98 -0.26 -0.59 13.86
CA LYS A 98 1.07 -1.14 14.15
C LYS A 98 2.19 -0.25 13.61
N ILE A 99 2.05 0.27 12.38
CA ILE A 99 3.01 1.19 11.79
C ILE A 99 3.16 2.44 12.67
N LYS A 100 2.06 3.08 13.07
CA LYS A 100 2.08 4.25 13.96
C LYS A 100 2.73 3.93 15.31
N SER A 101 2.45 2.76 15.87
CA SER A 101 3.05 2.30 17.12
C SER A 101 4.57 2.17 16.99
N ILE A 102 5.07 1.53 15.93
CA ILE A 102 6.52 1.38 15.71
C ILE A 102 7.20 2.73 15.54
N VAL A 103 6.59 3.64 14.77
CA VAL A 103 7.14 5.00 14.57
C VAL A 103 7.26 5.74 15.91
N SER A 104 6.20 5.75 16.72
CA SER A 104 6.21 6.43 18.03
C SER A 104 7.11 5.75 19.06
N GLU A 105 7.32 4.44 19.00
CA GLU A 105 8.28 3.73 19.87
C GLU A 105 9.74 4.05 19.53
N ILE A 106 10.04 4.26 18.25
CA ILE A 106 11.39 4.55 17.78
C ILE A 106 11.70 6.05 17.88
N GLU A 107 10.73 6.91 17.58
CA GLU A 107 10.88 8.37 17.56
C GLU A 107 9.58 9.02 18.05
N GLY A 108 9.48 9.22 19.38
CA GLY A 108 8.23 9.50 20.09
C GLY A 108 7.53 10.82 19.77
N ASP A 109 8.19 11.76 19.12
CA ASP A 109 7.63 13.01 18.61
C ASP A 109 7.23 12.94 17.13
N SER A 110 7.41 11.78 16.49
CA SER A 110 7.06 11.60 15.07
C SER A 110 5.60 11.21 14.85
N GLU A 111 5.00 11.78 13.81
CA GLU A 111 3.62 11.52 13.39
C GLU A 111 3.56 10.96 11.96
N VAL A 112 2.61 10.06 11.72
CA VAL A 112 2.42 9.40 10.42
C VAL A 112 1.16 9.95 9.75
N TRP A 113 1.32 10.58 8.58
CA TRP A 113 0.24 11.19 7.82
C TRP A 113 0.12 10.54 6.45
N ALA A 114 -1.08 10.12 6.03
CA ALA A 114 -1.22 9.66 4.64
C ALA A 114 -1.02 10.85 3.69
N LEU A 115 -0.26 10.65 2.60
CA LEU A 115 0.04 11.75 1.68
C LEU A 115 -1.22 12.30 1.00
N ARG A 116 -2.32 11.54 0.99
CA ARG A 116 -3.64 11.95 0.50
C ARG A 116 -4.38 12.90 1.45
N ASP A 117 -3.99 12.96 2.72
CA ASP A 117 -4.69 13.74 3.75
C ASP A 117 -4.13 15.17 3.87
N LYS A 118 -2.96 15.45 3.31
CA LYS A 118 -2.47 16.82 3.12
C LYS A 118 -2.99 17.40 1.81
N SER A 119 -4.12 18.11 1.89
CA SER A 119 -4.46 19.13 0.90
C SER A 119 -3.41 20.26 0.96
N PRO A 120 -2.97 20.84 -0.18
CA PRO A 120 -2.15 22.05 -0.18
C PRO A 120 -2.84 23.23 0.49
#